data_AF-A0A2S5B662-F1
#
_entry.id   AF-A0A2S5B662-F1
#
_cell.length_a   1.000
_cell.length_b   1.000
_cell.length_c   1.000
_cell.angle_alpha   90.00
_cell.angle_beta   90.00
_cell.angle_gamma   90.00
#
_symmetry.space_group_name_H-M   'P 1'
#
loop_
_entity.id
_entity.type
_entity.pdbx_description
1 polymer ?
#
loop_
_entity_poly.entity_id
_entity_poly.type
_entity_poly.pdbx_seq_one_letter_code
_entity_poly.pdbx_strand_id
1 'polypeptide(L)'
;MTFEQIAQKLGRDEIWVAALFYGQASPLDDAKPTKEEVQKLGSVLDMSSLDDHFHEHWYPDRGQLGPMPPQDPTLYRLYEIVGVYGYAIKSCIHEKFGDGIMSAINFSAKVEKIQKKGADTVRITYEGKWLPYDFHTE
;
A
#
# COMPACT_ATOMS: atom_id res chain seq x y z
N MET A 1 -18.70 0.40 8.34
CA MET A 1 -17.50 1.15 8.78
C MET A 1 -16.68 1.52 7.55
N THR A 2 -15.96 2.64 7.58
CA THR A 2 -15.00 3.02 6.53
C THR A 2 -13.64 2.35 6.77
N PHE A 3 -12.77 2.32 5.75
CA PHE A 3 -11.39 1.84 5.93
C PHE A 3 -10.63 2.68 6.95
N GLU A 4 -10.77 4.01 6.93
CA GLU A 4 -10.23 4.90 7.96
C GLU A 4 -10.63 4.48 9.39
N GLN A 5 -11.91 4.19 9.63
CA GLN A 5 -12.41 3.77 10.94
C GLN A 5 -11.82 2.42 11.39
N ILE A 6 -11.63 1.49 10.45
CA ILE A 6 -11.00 0.18 10.74
C ILE A 6 -9.52 0.39 11.04
N ALA A 7 -8.82 1.18 10.22
CA ALA A 7 -7.42 1.52 10.36
C ALA A 7 -7.11 2.16 11.72
N GLN A 8 -7.93 3.12 12.16
CA GLN A 8 -7.82 3.73 13.49
C GLN A 8 -7.95 2.71 14.63
N LYS A 9 -8.91 1.78 14.54
CA LYS A 9 -9.08 0.72 15.55
C LYS A 9 -7.92 -0.27 15.55
N LEU A 10 -7.35 -0.57 14.38
CA LEU A 10 -6.23 -1.50 14.24
C LEU A 10 -4.88 -0.86 14.57
N GLY A 11 -4.75 0.47 14.49
CA GLY A 11 -3.47 1.15 14.58
C GLY A 11 -2.61 0.92 13.32
N ARG A 12 -3.27 0.77 12.16
CA ARG A 12 -2.64 0.51 10.86
C ARG A 12 -2.97 1.65 9.89
N ASP A 13 -2.27 1.69 8.76
CA ASP A 13 -2.53 2.64 7.67
C ASP A 13 -3.84 2.30 6.93
N GLU A 14 -4.57 3.32 6.47
CA GLU A 14 -5.86 3.15 5.77
C GLU A 14 -5.71 2.36 4.47
N ILE A 15 -4.67 2.64 3.68
CA ILE A 15 -4.42 1.96 2.41
C ILE A 15 -3.98 0.52 2.66
N TRP A 16 -3.19 0.26 3.71
CA TRP A 16 -2.89 -1.10 4.14
C TRP A 16 -4.16 -1.89 4.49
N VAL A 17 -5.10 -1.29 5.22
CA VAL A 17 -6.38 -1.96 5.55
C VAL A 17 -7.20 -2.23 4.30
N ALA A 18 -7.30 -1.26 3.38
CA ALA A 18 -7.98 -1.48 2.10
C ALA A 18 -7.31 -2.61 1.31
N ALA A 19 -5.98 -2.62 1.22
CA ALA A 19 -5.21 -3.67 0.55
C ALA A 19 -5.45 -5.06 1.16
N LEU A 20 -5.59 -5.14 2.49
CA LEU A 20 -5.93 -6.39 3.18
C LEU A 20 -7.28 -6.95 2.72
N PHE A 21 -8.30 -6.09 2.56
CA PHE A 21 -9.62 -6.51 2.09
C PHE A 21 -9.62 -7.00 0.63
N TYR A 22 -8.67 -6.53 -0.17
CA TYR A 22 -8.44 -7.03 -1.53
C TYR A 22 -7.41 -8.17 -1.60
N GLY A 23 -7.00 -8.74 -0.45
CA GLY A 23 -6.03 -9.84 -0.40
C GLY A 23 -4.63 -9.45 -0.89
N GLN A 24 -4.29 -8.15 -0.88
CA GLN A 24 -2.99 -7.61 -1.31
C GLN A 24 -2.05 -7.30 -0.14
N ALA A 25 -2.56 -7.39 1.09
CA ALA A 25 -1.78 -7.28 2.32
C ALA A 25 -2.05 -8.50 3.22
N SER A 26 -1.18 -8.68 4.20
CA SER A 26 -1.30 -9.74 5.22
C SER A 26 -1.35 -9.09 6.59
N PRO A 27 -2.24 -9.54 7.50
CA PRO A 27 -2.23 -9.13 8.90
C PRO A 27 -1.19 -9.90 9.73
N LEU A 28 -0.29 -10.64 9.08
CA LEU A 28 0.81 -11.36 9.73
C LEU A 28 2.08 -10.50 9.58
N ASP A 29 2.74 -10.19 10.70
CA ASP A 29 3.98 -9.41 10.72
C ASP A 29 5.22 -10.27 10.37
N ASP A 30 6.26 -9.62 9.85
CA ASP A 30 7.47 -10.24 9.27
C ASP A 30 8.29 -11.05 10.29
N ALA A 31 8.01 -10.91 11.59
CA ALA A 31 8.80 -11.47 12.68
C ALA A 31 8.14 -12.67 13.40
N LYS A 32 6.86 -12.97 13.16
CA LYS A 32 6.08 -14.13 13.65
C LYS A 32 4.60 -13.90 13.29
N PRO A 33 3.82 -14.95 12.97
CA PRO A 33 2.37 -14.80 12.85
C PRO A 33 1.77 -14.47 14.22
N THR A 34 1.57 -13.20 14.53
CA THR A 34 0.85 -12.80 15.73
C THR A 34 -0.64 -12.97 15.46
N LYS A 35 -1.20 -14.10 15.92
CA LYS A 35 -2.66 -14.35 15.99
C LYS A 35 -3.43 -13.16 16.56
N GLU A 36 -2.78 -12.33 17.38
CA GLU A 36 -3.32 -11.10 17.93
C GLU A 36 -3.87 -10.13 16.88
N GLU A 37 -3.20 -9.95 15.74
CA GLU A 37 -3.69 -9.02 14.71
C GLU A 37 -4.92 -9.55 13.98
N VAL A 38 -4.92 -10.86 13.69
CA VAL A 38 -6.07 -11.55 13.09
C VAL A 38 -7.28 -11.53 14.05
N GLN A 39 -7.05 -11.77 15.34
CA GLN A 39 -8.09 -11.69 16.37
C GLN A 39 -8.61 -10.28 16.59
N LYS A 40 -7.73 -9.27 16.57
CA LYS A 40 -8.11 -7.87 16.66
C LYS A 40 -8.94 -7.45 15.45
N LEU A 41 -8.53 -7.87 14.25
CA LEU A 41 -9.29 -7.68 13.02
C LEU A 41 -10.66 -8.34 13.11
N GLY A 42 -10.71 -9.61 13.54
CA GLY A 42 -11.96 -10.35 13.75
C GLY A 42 -12.89 -9.63 14.73
N SER A 43 -12.36 -9.13 15.84
CA SER A 43 -13.13 -8.35 16.82
C SER A 43 -13.66 -7.03 16.25
N VAL A 44 -12.87 -6.33 15.43
CA VAL A 44 -13.28 -5.07 14.79
C VAL A 44 -14.36 -5.29 13.74
N LEU A 45 -14.30 -6.42 13.02
CA LEU A 45 -15.21 -6.77 11.93
C LEU A 45 -16.39 -7.64 12.38
N ASP A 46 -16.44 -8.05 13.64
CA ASP A 46 -17.41 -9.02 14.19
C ASP A 46 -17.38 -10.37 13.44
N MET A 47 -16.16 -10.89 13.22
CA MET A 47 -15.88 -12.14 12.52
C MET A 47 -15.03 -13.08 13.38
N SER A 48 -15.56 -14.25 13.70
CA SER A 48 -14.90 -15.25 14.54
C SER A 48 -14.02 -16.26 13.78
N SER A 49 -14.12 -16.34 12.46
CA SER A 49 -13.47 -17.37 11.63
C SER A 49 -12.32 -16.87 10.76
N LEU A 50 -11.75 -15.69 11.05
CA LEU A 50 -10.63 -15.17 10.25
C LEU A 50 -9.35 -15.99 10.44
N ASP A 51 -9.18 -16.65 11.59
CA ASP A 51 -8.05 -17.54 11.86
C ASP A 51 -7.99 -18.73 10.89
N ASP A 52 -9.13 -19.19 10.37
CA ASP A 52 -9.19 -20.27 9.37
C ASP A 52 -8.63 -19.82 8.00
N HIS A 53 -8.70 -18.52 7.71
CA HIS A 53 -8.23 -17.94 6.45
C HIS A 53 -6.77 -17.46 6.53
N PHE A 54 -6.38 -16.83 7.64
CA PHE A 54 -5.03 -16.30 7.86
C PHE A 54 -4.17 -17.23 8.74
N HIS A 55 -3.92 -18.44 8.26
CA HIS A 55 -3.06 -19.40 8.94
C HIS A 55 -1.56 -19.02 8.82
N GLU A 56 -0.70 -19.64 9.63
CA GLU A 56 0.71 -19.28 9.83
C GLU A 56 1.60 -19.32 8.57
N HIS A 57 1.16 -19.99 7.50
CA HIS A 57 1.87 -20.13 6.23
C HIS A 57 1.13 -19.46 5.07
N TRP A 58 0.09 -18.69 5.37
CA TRP A 58 -0.62 -17.94 4.36
C TRP A 58 0.14 -16.66 3.99
N TYR A 59 0.36 -16.47 2.70
CA TYR A 59 0.92 -15.25 2.14
C TYR A 59 0.02 -14.80 0.98
N PRO A 60 -0.25 -13.49 0.84
CA PRO A 60 -1.09 -12.99 -0.23
C PRO A 60 -0.39 -13.13 -1.58
N ASP A 61 -1.11 -13.63 -2.58
CA ASP A 61 -0.73 -13.52 -3.99
C ASP A 61 -1.09 -12.13 -4.50
N ARG A 62 -0.07 -11.28 -4.59
CA ARG A 62 -0.22 -9.84 -4.88
C ARG A 62 -0.17 -9.57 -6.38
N GLY A 63 -0.93 -8.56 -6.82
CA GLY A 63 -0.91 -8.06 -8.20
C GLY A 63 -1.92 -8.72 -9.15
N GLN A 64 -2.72 -9.67 -8.66
CA GLN A 64 -3.65 -10.47 -9.50
C GLN A 64 -5.09 -9.93 -9.55
N LEU A 65 -5.33 -8.67 -9.16
CA LEU A 65 -6.70 -8.11 -9.03
C LEU A 65 -7.39 -7.83 -10.37
N GLY A 66 -6.66 -7.75 -11.47
CA GLY A 66 -7.25 -7.40 -12.76
C GLY A 66 -6.24 -7.36 -13.90
N PRO A 67 -6.72 -7.13 -15.13
CA PRO A 67 -5.86 -7.06 -16.31
C PRO A 67 -4.94 -5.84 -16.26
N MET A 68 -3.78 -5.98 -16.90
CA MET A 68 -2.87 -4.87 -17.20
C MET A 68 -2.85 -4.60 -18.71
N PRO A 69 -3.01 -3.34 -19.16
CA PRO A 69 -3.23 -2.13 -18.34
C PRO A 69 -4.60 -2.13 -17.64
N PRO A 70 -4.77 -1.38 -16.52
CA PRO A 70 -6.04 -1.33 -15.81
C PRO A 70 -7.16 -0.80 -16.70
N GLN A 71 -8.32 -1.45 -16.68
CA GLN A 71 -9.49 -1.00 -17.44
C GLN A 71 -10.39 -0.05 -16.64
N ASP A 72 -10.33 -0.11 -15.31
CA ASP A 72 -11.03 0.82 -14.45
C ASP A 72 -10.47 2.24 -14.62
N PRO A 73 -11.31 3.25 -14.92
CA PRO A 73 -10.84 4.61 -15.16
C PRO A 73 -10.09 5.24 -13.97
N THR A 74 -10.44 4.90 -12.72
CA THR A 74 -9.78 5.47 -11.54
C THR A 74 -8.34 4.94 -11.44
N LEU A 75 -8.17 3.62 -11.61
CA LEU A 75 -6.85 2.99 -11.64
C LEU A 75 -6.03 3.40 -12.86
N TYR A 76 -6.67 3.53 -14.04
CA TYR A 76 -5.98 3.91 -15.27
C TYR A 76 -5.33 5.30 -15.17
N ARG A 77 -5.91 6.25 -14.43
CA ARG A 77 -5.27 7.57 -14.23
C ARG A 77 -3.97 7.48 -13.44
N LEU A 78 -3.88 6.57 -12.46
CA LEU A 78 -2.62 6.34 -11.74
C LEU A 78 -1.56 5.72 -12.66
N TYR A 79 -1.97 4.78 -13.51
CA TYR A 79 -1.10 4.20 -14.54
C TYR A 79 -0.63 5.26 -15.56
N GLU A 80 -1.54 6.12 -16.03
CA GLU A 80 -1.24 7.22 -16.98
C GLU A 80 -0.28 8.25 -16.39
N ILE A 81 -0.39 8.58 -15.09
CA ILE A 81 0.57 9.45 -14.39
C ILE A 81 1.99 8.88 -14.47
N VAL A 82 2.17 7.57 -14.29
CA VAL A 82 3.48 6.92 -14.44
C VAL A 82 3.94 6.98 -15.90
N GLY A 83 3.05 6.73 -16.86
CA GLY A 83 3.37 6.82 -18.28
C GLY A 83 3.82 8.21 -18.74
N VAL A 84 3.22 9.27 -18.21
CA VAL A 84 3.52 10.66 -18.57
C VAL A 84 4.70 11.23 -17.76
N TYR A 85 4.71 11.03 -16.44
CA TYR A 85 5.64 11.70 -15.53
C TYR A 85 6.72 10.78 -14.93
N GLY A 86 6.68 9.47 -15.18
CA GLY A 86 7.56 8.50 -14.54
C GLY A 86 9.05 8.82 -14.70
N TYR A 87 9.49 9.17 -15.91
CA TYR A 87 10.89 9.57 -16.14
C TYR A 87 11.27 10.89 -15.46
N ALA A 88 10.37 11.87 -15.44
CA ALA A 88 10.61 13.13 -14.74
C ALA A 88 10.74 12.92 -13.23
N ILE A 89 9.85 12.11 -12.64
CA ILE A 89 9.90 11.73 -11.22
C ILE A 89 11.20 10.97 -10.92
N LYS A 90 11.56 9.97 -11.75
CA LYS A 90 12.82 9.22 -11.63
C LYS A 90 14.03 10.14 -11.61
N SER A 91 14.13 11.08 -12.56
CA SER A 91 15.25 12.01 -12.62
C SER A 91 15.33 12.89 -11.37
N CYS A 92 14.21 13.45 -10.92
CA CYS A 92 14.17 14.25 -9.69
C CYS A 92 14.56 13.44 -8.44
N ILE A 93 14.20 12.15 -8.36
CA ILE A 93 14.63 11.25 -7.28
C ILE A 93 16.15 11.06 -7.37
N HIS A 94 16.68 10.76 -8.56
CA HIS A 94 18.10 10.51 -8.77
C HIS A 94 18.99 11.74 -8.50
N GLU A 95 18.52 12.94 -8.84
CA GLU A 95 19.20 14.19 -8.47
C GLU A 95 19.26 14.42 -6.95
N LYS A 96 18.25 13.96 -6.20
CA LYS A 96 18.13 14.20 -4.76
C LYS A 96 18.78 13.12 -3.90
N PHE A 97 18.73 11.87 -4.34
CA PHE A 97 19.08 10.71 -3.52
C PHE A 97 20.21 9.86 -4.13
N GLY A 98 20.61 10.12 -5.39
CA GLY A 98 21.59 9.32 -6.12
C GLY A 98 20.97 8.12 -6.83
N ASP A 99 21.80 7.12 -7.12
CA ASP A 99 21.34 5.91 -7.82
C ASP A 99 20.70 4.91 -6.85
N GLY A 100 19.47 4.50 -7.17
CA GLY A 100 18.63 3.67 -6.29
C GLY A 100 17.15 3.81 -6.58
N ILE A 101 16.32 3.36 -5.63
CA ILE A 101 14.86 3.32 -5.73
C ILE A 101 14.14 3.73 -4.43
N MET A 102 12.91 4.20 -4.57
CA MET A 102 11.95 4.27 -3.47
C MET A 102 11.28 2.90 -3.31
N SER A 103 11.37 2.30 -2.11
CA SER A 103 10.75 1.00 -1.82
C SER A 103 9.22 1.08 -1.93
N ALA A 104 8.61 0.04 -2.50
CA ALA A 104 7.16 -0.21 -2.44
C ALA A 104 6.80 -1.30 -1.40
N ILE A 105 7.77 -1.73 -0.58
CA ILE A 105 7.58 -2.72 0.51
C ILE A 105 7.62 -1.98 1.86
N ASN A 106 8.73 -1.30 2.15
CA ASN A 106 8.80 -0.36 3.27
C ASN A 106 8.21 0.97 2.78
N PHE A 107 6.88 1.01 2.77
CA PHE A 107 6.08 1.98 2.05
C PHE A 107 4.76 2.25 2.77
N SER A 108 4.31 3.50 2.69
CA SER A 108 2.96 3.93 3.07
C SER A 108 2.37 4.86 2.01
N ALA A 109 1.04 4.86 1.92
CA ALA A 109 0.29 5.76 1.06
C ALA A 109 -0.87 6.38 1.82
N LYS A 110 -1.17 7.63 1.52
CA LYS A 110 -2.31 8.34 2.10
C LYS A 110 -3.14 9.00 1.00
N VAL A 111 -4.46 8.89 1.10
CA VAL A 111 -5.41 9.59 0.24
C VAL A 111 -6.16 10.63 1.07
N GLU A 112 -6.14 11.88 0.62
CA GLU A 112 -6.77 12.99 1.31
C GLU A 112 -7.64 13.80 0.34
N LYS A 113 -8.83 14.17 0.80
CA LYS A 113 -9.66 15.17 0.13
C LYS A 113 -9.20 16.56 0.56
N ILE A 114 -8.76 17.38 -0.39
CA ILE A 114 -8.37 18.77 -0.16
C ILE A 114 -9.18 19.72 -1.06
N GLN A 115 -9.22 21.01 -0.72
CA GLN A 115 -9.76 22.04 -1.60
C GLN A 115 -8.61 22.72 -2.36
N LYS A 116 -8.68 22.77 -3.70
CA LYS A 116 -7.82 23.64 -4.51
C LYS A 116 -8.66 24.43 -5.49
N LYS A 117 -8.45 25.75 -5.53
CA LYS A 117 -9.16 26.67 -6.44
C LYS A 117 -10.69 26.51 -6.42
N GLY A 118 -11.26 26.22 -5.24
CA GLY A 118 -12.71 26.04 -5.06
C GLY A 118 -13.26 24.69 -5.52
N ALA A 119 -12.40 23.71 -5.83
CA ALA A 119 -12.81 22.36 -6.19
C ALA A 119 -12.18 21.30 -5.28
N ASP A 120 -12.97 20.25 -5.03
CA ASP A 120 -12.49 19.02 -4.43
C ASP A 120 -11.33 18.47 -5.26
N THR A 121 -10.21 18.18 -4.59
CA THR A 121 -9.01 17.62 -5.20
C THR A 121 -8.55 16.43 -4.38
N VAL A 122 -8.22 15.34 -5.07
CA VAL A 122 -7.60 14.16 -4.44
C VAL A 122 -6.10 14.43 -4.31
N ARG A 123 -5.58 14.39 -3.08
CA ARG A 123 -4.15 14.34 -2.80
C ARG A 123 -3.78 12.91 -2.48
N ILE A 124 -2.77 12.40 -3.16
CA ILE A 124 -2.14 11.14 -2.84
C ILE A 124 -0.70 11.43 -2.42
N THR A 125 -0.30 10.90 -1.28
CA THR A 125 1.07 11.00 -0.75
C THR A 125 1.65 9.60 -0.71
N TYR A 126 2.87 9.44 -1.23
CA TYR A 126 3.63 8.20 -1.25
C TYR A 126 4.92 8.40 -0.47
N GLU A 127 5.16 7.55 0.51
CA GLU A 127 6.35 7.58 1.34
C GLU A 127 6.98 6.19 1.32
N GLY A 128 8.18 6.09 0.75
CA GLY A 128 8.91 4.82 0.70
C GLY A 128 10.34 5.00 1.13
N LYS A 129 10.89 3.99 1.80
CA LYS A 129 12.30 3.98 2.20
C LYS A 129 13.20 4.07 0.96
N TRP A 130 14.18 4.96 0.98
CA TRP A 130 15.23 5.02 -0.05
C TRP A 130 16.16 3.82 0.05
N LEU A 131 16.43 3.18 -1.08
CA LEU A 131 17.33 2.03 -1.21
C LEU A 131 18.37 2.34 -2.30
N PRO A 132 19.60 2.73 -1.93
CA PRO A 132 20.67 2.92 -2.91
C PRO A 132 21.09 1.58 -3.50
N TYR A 133 21.60 1.59 -4.73
CA TYR A 133 22.30 0.41 -5.24
C TYR A 133 23.59 0.19 -4.44
N ASP A 134 23.78 -1.04 -3.98
CA ASP A 134 25.02 -1.50 -3.36
C ASP A 134 25.69 -2.46 -4.33
N PHE A 135 26.74 -1.98 -5.01
CA PHE A 135 27.59 -2.81 -5.83
C PHE A 135 28.71 -3.31 -4.92
N HIS A 136 28.70 -4.60 -4.58
CA HIS A 136 29.82 -5.22 -3.87
C HIS A 136 31.10 -4.97 -4.67
N THR A 137 32.00 -4.15 -4.11
CA THR A 137 33.39 -4.12 -4.58
C THR A 137 34.11 -5.26 -3.91
N GLU A 138 34.65 -6.19 -4.70
CA GLU A 138 35.55 -7.25 -4.22
C GLU A 138 36.75 -6.70 -3.44
#